data_AF-A0A4Q3XU73-F1
#
_entry.id   AF-A0A4Q3XU73-F1
#
_cell.length_a   1.000
_cell.length_b   1.000
_cell.length_c   1.000
_cell.angle_alpha   90.00
_cell.angle_beta   90.00
_cell.angle_gamma   90.00
#
_symmetry.space_group_name_H-M   'P 1'
#
loop_
_entity.id
_entity.type
_entity.pdbx_description
1 polymer ?
#
loop_
_entity_poly.entity_id
_entity_poly.type
_entity_poly.pdbx_seq_one_letter_code
_entity_poly.pdbx_strand_id
1 'polypeptide(L)'
;MRYHDGTLVALGHLVDIPVPSGSARGRIVMLGDTYEHLDIDPQFVSWVKADKVLRQSAVVIEWLGENPFAHEDPRYAPTGNYMFTDVDEWIAHAV
;
A
#
# COMPACT_ATOMS: atom_id res chain seq x y z
N MET A 1 13.99 0.65 -0.42
CA MET A 1 13.55 -0.64 0.19
C MET A 1 13.59 -1.81 -0.83
N ARG A 2 13.56 -3.08 -0.40
CA ARG A 2 13.57 -4.29 -1.28
C ARG A 2 12.55 -5.31 -0.79
N TYR A 3 11.99 -6.12 -1.69
CA TYR A 3 11.23 -7.32 -1.32
C TYR A 3 12.16 -8.39 -0.74
N HIS A 4 11.57 -9.44 -0.15
CA HIS A 4 12.31 -10.56 0.41
C HIS A 4 13.17 -11.32 -0.63
N ASP A 5 12.78 -11.33 -1.89
CA ASP A 5 13.56 -11.94 -3.00
C ASP A 5 14.77 -11.08 -3.44
N GLY A 6 14.96 -9.91 -2.84
CA GLY A 6 16.02 -8.94 -3.17
C GLY A 6 15.65 -7.97 -4.30
N THR A 7 14.50 -8.14 -4.96
CA THR A 7 14.00 -7.22 -5.98
C THR A 7 13.77 -5.83 -5.37
N LEU A 8 14.15 -4.79 -6.11
CA LEU A 8 13.91 -3.42 -5.67
C LEU A 8 12.42 -3.12 -5.72
N VAL A 9 11.86 -2.57 -4.65
CA VAL A 9 10.47 -2.10 -4.67
C VAL A 9 10.40 -0.81 -5.47
N ALA A 10 9.43 -0.70 -6.37
CA ALA A 10 9.20 0.50 -7.14
C ALA A 10 7.71 0.85 -7.18
N LEU A 11 7.43 2.13 -7.43
CA LEU A 11 6.09 2.61 -7.73
C LEU A 11 5.52 1.90 -8.95
N GLY A 12 4.23 1.57 -8.89
CA GLY A 12 3.53 0.87 -9.96
C GLY A 12 3.69 -0.65 -9.95
N HIS A 13 4.59 -1.21 -9.14
CA HIS A 13 4.69 -2.65 -8.97
C HIS A 13 3.36 -3.25 -8.55
N LEU A 14 3.00 -4.34 -9.21
CA LEU A 14 1.86 -5.17 -8.82
C LEU A 14 2.30 -6.11 -7.72
N VAL A 15 1.45 -6.27 -6.72
CA VAL A 15 1.71 -7.13 -5.57
C VAL A 15 0.50 -8.00 -5.27
N ASP A 16 0.77 -9.22 -4.88
CA ASP A 16 -0.23 -10.15 -4.36
C ASP A 16 -0.13 -10.15 -2.83
N ILE A 17 -1.27 -9.95 -2.17
CA ILE A 17 -1.36 -9.82 -0.72
C ILE A 17 -2.28 -10.91 -0.19
N PRO A 18 -1.81 -11.74 0.76
CA PRO A 18 -2.66 -12.74 1.37
C PRO A 18 -3.78 -12.06 2.18
N VAL A 19 -5.01 -12.50 1.94
CA VAL A 19 -6.22 -12.07 2.65
C VAL A 19 -7.01 -13.29 3.10
N PRO A 20 -7.94 -13.17 4.05
CA PRO A 20 -8.69 -14.34 4.54
C PRO A 20 -9.41 -15.15 3.45
N SER A 21 -9.81 -14.49 2.34
CA SER A 21 -10.46 -15.12 1.18
C SER A 21 -9.49 -15.68 0.13
N GLY A 22 -8.18 -15.58 0.34
CA GLY A 22 -7.16 -16.04 -0.60
C GLY A 22 -6.07 -15.00 -0.82
N SER A 23 -6.00 -14.44 -2.03
CA SER A 23 -5.06 -13.37 -2.37
C SER A 23 -5.81 -12.22 -3.03
N ALA A 24 -5.45 -10.99 -2.67
CA ALA A 24 -5.93 -9.78 -3.30
C ALA A 24 -4.77 -9.04 -3.96
N ARG A 25 -5.02 -8.53 -5.16
CA ARG A 25 -3.99 -7.82 -5.93
C ARG A 25 -4.03 -6.34 -5.64
N GLY A 26 -2.85 -5.74 -5.53
CA GLY A 26 -2.69 -4.31 -5.35
C GLY A 26 -1.56 -3.75 -6.20
N ARG A 27 -1.45 -2.43 -6.19
CA ARG A 27 -0.39 -1.67 -6.84
C ARG A 27 0.28 -0.78 -5.81
N ILE A 28 1.60 -0.76 -5.78
CA ILE A 28 2.35 0.16 -4.92
C ILE A 28 2.21 1.59 -5.47
N VAL A 29 1.64 2.49 -4.66
CA VAL A 29 1.36 3.87 -5.04
C VAL A 29 2.15 4.90 -4.22
N MET A 30 2.76 4.52 -3.10
CA MET A 30 3.67 5.38 -2.34
C MET A 30 4.74 4.55 -1.62
N LEU A 31 5.97 5.06 -1.59
CA LEU A 31 7.08 4.47 -0.84
C LEU A 31 7.30 5.24 0.47
N GLY A 32 7.41 4.55 1.59
CA GLY A 32 7.59 5.18 2.89
C GLY A 32 8.99 5.71 3.17
N ASP A 33 10.01 5.24 2.44
CA ASP A 33 11.38 5.73 2.57
C ASP A 33 11.57 7.13 1.95
N THR A 34 10.96 7.39 0.80
CA THR A 34 11.08 8.65 0.06
C THR A 34 9.83 9.52 0.04
N TYR A 35 8.66 8.97 0.37
CA TYR A 35 7.34 9.58 0.11
C TYR A 35 7.09 9.90 -1.37
N GLU A 36 7.87 9.32 -2.29
CA GLU A 36 7.53 9.30 -3.71
C GLU A 36 6.22 8.52 -3.90
N HIS A 37 5.39 9.00 -4.80
CA HIS A 37 4.05 8.46 -5.04
C HIS A 37 3.60 8.67 -6.48
N LEU A 38 2.67 7.84 -6.93
CA LEU A 38 1.94 8.06 -8.18
C LEU A 38 0.93 9.21 -8.01
N ASP A 39 0.29 9.61 -9.11
CA ASP A 39 -0.83 10.56 -9.08
C ASP A 39 -2.05 9.90 -8.40
N ILE A 40 -2.14 10.09 -7.08
CA ILE A 40 -3.20 9.60 -6.20
C ILE A 40 -3.84 10.77 -5.45
N ASP A 41 -4.92 10.53 -4.71
CA ASP A 41 -5.70 11.58 -4.04
C ASP A 41 -4.79 12.59 -3.27
N PRO A 42 -4.75 13.86 -3.69
CA PRO A 42 -3.91 14.87 -3.06
C PRO A 42 -4.22 15.10 -1.57
N GLN A 43 -5.48 14.92 -1.15
CA GLN A 43 -5.86 15.05 0.26
C GLN A 43 -5.27 13.90 1.07
N PHE A 44 -5.32 12.68 0.54
CA PHE A 44 -4.67 11.52 1.15
C PHE A 44 -3.16 11.73 1.28
N VAL A 45 -2.49 12.18 0.21
CA VAL A 45 -1.04 12.46 0.23
C VAL A 45 -0.71 13.53 1.28
N SER A 46 -1.49 14.60 1.32
CA SER A 46 -1.30 15.69 2.29
C SER A 46 -1.43 15.17 3.73
N TRP A 47 -2.43 14.34 4.00
CA TRP A 47 -2.64 13.73 5.30
C TRP A 47 -1.49 12.80 5.69
N VAL A 48 -1.07 11.89 4.82
CA VAL A 48 0.02 10.94 5.08
C VAL A 48 1.32 11.67 5.45
N LYS A 49 1.63 12.76 4.75
CA LYS A 49 2.83 13.58 4.98
C LYS A 49 2.73 14.43 6.24
N ALA A 50 1.56 14.99 6.55
CA ALA A 50 1.36 15.83 7.73
C ALA A 50 1.45 15.02 9.01
N ASP A 51 0.76 13.87 9.06
CA ASP A 51 0.63 13.05 10.27
C ASP A 51 1.77 12.03 10.41
N LYS A 52 2.62 11.88 9.38
CA LYS A 52 3.77 10.96 9.33
C LYS A 52 3.40 9.52 9.69
N VAL A 53 2.23 9.08 9.22
CA VAL A 53 1.66 7.76 9.53
C VAL A 53 2.39 6.62 8.81
N LEU A 54 3.16 6.91 7.76
CA LEU A 54 3.88 5.93 6.95
C LEU A 54 5.34 5.78 7.43
N ARG A 55 5.69 4.57 7.87
CA ARG A 55 7.07 4.21 8.27
C ARG A 55 7.98 4.06 7.05
N GLN A 56 9.29 4.20 7.26
CA GLN A 56 10.29 4.05 6.20
C GLN A 56 10.32 2.66 5.54
N SER A 57 9.95 1.62 6.29
CA SER A 57 9.86 0.24 5.80
C SER A 57 8.54 -0.07 5.06
N ALA A 58 7.59 0.86 5.09
CA ALA A 58 6.24 0.64 4.64
C ALA A 58 5.97 1.22 3.25
N VAL A 59 4.95 0.67 2.59
CA VAL A 59 4.39 1.17 1.34
C VAL A 59 2.91 1.47 1.50
N VAL A 60 2.40 2.33 0.64
CA VAL A 60 0.96 2.42 0.39
C VAL A 60 0.64 1.62 -0.87
N ILE A 61 -0.35 0.76 -0.75
CA ILE A 61 -0.87 -0.06 -1.83
C ILE A 61 -2.28 0.41 -2.14
N GLU A 62 -2.60 0.55 -3.42
CA GLU A 62 -3.96 0.69 -3.91
C GLU A 62 -4.47 -0.67 -4.41
N TRP A 63 -5.60 -1.15 -3.91
CA TRP A 63 -6.19 -2.41 -4.37
C TRP A 63 -6.61 -2.32 -5.84
N LEU A 64 -6.34 -3.38 -6.58
CA LEU A 64 -6.80 -3.55 -7.96
C LEU A 64 -8.02 -4.47 -7.94
N GLY A 65 -9.20 -3.89 -7.76
CA GLY A 65 -10.46 -4.61 -7.61
C GLY A 65 -11.19 -4.23 -6.32
N GLU A 66 -11.98 -5.17 -5.80
CA GLU A 66 -12.68 -4.97 -4.52
C GLU A 66 -11.68 -4.86 -3.36
N ASN A 67 -11.92 -3.92 -2.46
CA ASN A 67 -11.15 -3.80 -1.23
C ASN A 67 -11.56 -4.94 -0.27
N PRO A 68 -10.67 -5.89 0.04
CA PRO A 68 -10.97 -7.00 0.93
C PRO A 68 -11.23 -6.56 2.38
N PHE A 69 -10.85 -5.32 2.73
CA PHE A 69 -11.01 -4.73 4.05
C PHE A 69 -11.97 -3.53 4.06
N ALA A 70 -12.85 -3.41 3.04
CA ALA A 70 -13.87 -2.37 3.03
C ALA A 70 -14.70 -2.41 4.32
N HIS A 71 -14.83 -1.26 4.99
CA HIS A 71 -15.67 -1.10 6.16
C HIS A 71 -16.34 0.28 6.16
N GLU A 72 -17.48 0.38 6.84
CA GLU A 72 -18.20 1.65 7.03
C GLU A 72 -17.97 2.26 8.43
N ASP A 73 -17.14 1.64 9.26
CA ASP A 73 -16.85 2.13 10.61
C ASP A 73 -15.97 3.38 10.56
N PRO A 74 -16.47 4.54 11.04
CA PRO A 74 -15.77 5.83 10.94
C PRO A 74 -14.55 5.96 11.87
N ARG A 75 -14.31 4.97 12.74
CA ARG A 75 -13.15 4.96 13.67
C ARG A 75 -11.88 4.44 13.04
N TYR A 76 -12.00 3.64 11.99
CA TYR A 76 -10.89 3.20 11.15
C TYR A 76 -10.81 4.12 9.94
N ALA A 77 -9.63 4.29 9.35
CA ALA A 77 -9.42 5.24 8.25
C ALA A 77 -10.27 4.89 7.02
N PRO A 78 -11.28 5.70 6.64
CA PRO A 78 -12.08 5.44 5.44
C PRO A 78 -11.99 6.64 4.49
N THR A 79 -11.16 6.52 3.45
CA THR A 79 -11.31 7.24 2.17
C THR A 79 -10.23 6.74 1.23
N GLY A 80 -10.54 5.67 0.51
CA GLY A 80 -9.72 5.20 -0.60
C GLY A 80 -9.58 3.69 -0.65
N ASN A 81 -9.09 3.22 -1.79
CA ASN A 81 -8.78 1.82 -2.01
C ASN A 81 -7.37 1.48 -1.49
N TYR A 82 -6.94 2.10 -0.38
CA TYR A 82 -5.54 2.10 0.07
C TYR A 82 -5.28 1.23 1.31
N MET A 83 -4.11 0.60 1.36
CA MET A 83 -3.59 -0.15 2.51
C MET A 83 -2.16 0.31 2.83
N PHE A 84 -1.83 0.38 4.12
CA PHE A 84 -0.48 0.57 4.63
C PHE A 84 0.07 -0.78 5.06
N THR A 85 1.27 -1.13 4.61
CA THR A 85 1.95 -2.35 5.07
C THR A 85 3.46 -2.19 5.00
N ASP A 86 4.16 -2.87 5.91
CA ASP A 86 5.59 -3.08 5.76
C ASP A 86 5.85 -3.98 4.53
N VAL A 87 6.99 -3.78 3.87
CA VAL A 87 7.47 -4.70 2.83
C VAL A 87 8.16 -5.87 3.53
N ASP A 88 7.41 -6.95 3.74
CA ASP A 88 7.85 -8.18 4.42
C ASP A 88 7.77 -9.41 3.48
N GLU A 89 7.89 -10.62 4.03
CA GLU A 89 7.81 -11.86 3.26
C GLU A 89 6.43 -12.15 2.64
N TRP A 90 5.36 -11.45 3.06
CA TRP A 90 4.00 -11.67 2.60
C TRP A 90 3.61 -10.79 1.42
N ILE A 91 4.36 -9.72 1.17
CA ILE A 91 4.17 -8.84 0.02
C ILE A 91 5.11 -9.30 -1.10
N ALA A 92 4.55 -10.05 -2.06
CA ALA A 92 5.31 -10.56 -3.19
C ALA A 92 5.11 -9.69 -4.43
N HIS A 93 6.20 -9.45 -5.16
CA HIS A 93 6.15 -8.83 -6.48
C HIS A 93 5.48 -9.79 -7.48
N ALA A 94 4.36 -9.38 -8.06
CA ALA A 94 3.64 -10.16 -9.05
C ALA A 94 4.30 -9.97 -10.43
N VAL A 95 4.82 -11.06 -11.00
CA VAL A 95 5.44 -11.13 -12.33
C VAL A 95 4.38 -11.13 -13.45
#